data_AF-A0A1L8EC58-F1
#
_entry.id   AF-A0A1L8EC58-F1
#
_cell.length_a   1.000
_cell.length_b   1.000
_cell.length_c   1.000
_cell.angle_alpha   90.00
_cell.angle_beta   90.00
_cell.angle_gamma   90.00
#
_symmetry.space_group_name_H-M   'P 1'
#
loop_
_entity.id
_entity.type
_entity.pdbx_description
1 polymer ?
#
loop_
_entity_poly.entity_id
_entity_poly.type
_entity_poly.pdbx_seq_one_letter_code
_entity_poly.pdbx_strand_id
1 'polypeptide(L)'
;MLKLFYLLMIAVFSGSLGEFTAQDCRELGFIKGQLMCSSCEKLDDFSLEALKAHCRECCTLDQMPAAYRYPKAILEVCTCKFRAYPQIQAFIKSGRPAKFPNLTIKYVRGLDPIVKLLDKDGQVKETLSITKWNTDTVEEFFETHLDNVAYTGGKQSFSVIEEEDDDYLKTNRV
;
A
#
# COMPACT_ATOMS: atom_id res chain seq x y z
N MET A 1 -1.35 52.69 36.11
CA MET A 1 -1.81 51.54 36.93
C MET A 1 -2.69 50.57 36.13
N LEU A 2 -3.86 50.97 35.64
CA LEU A 2 -4.80 50.06 34.93
C LEU A 2 -4.25 49.47 33.62
N LYS A 3 -3.50 50.26 32.83
CA LYS A 3 -2.83 49.79 31.59
C LYS A 3 -1.72 48.76 31.85
N LEU A 4 -1.04 48.85 33.00
CA LEU A 4 0.02 47.91 33.38
C LEU A 4 -0.56 46.55 33.78
N PHE A 5 -1.72 46.57 34.44
CA PHE A 5 -2.47 45.37 34.80
C PHE A 5 -3.02 44.67 33.55
N TYR A 6 -3.52 45.43 32.58
CA TYR A 6 -4.01 44.90 31.30
C TYR A 6 -2.89 44.24 30.48
N LEU A 7 -1.70 44.85 30.44
CA LEU A 7 -0.51 44.27 29.80
C LEU A 7 -0.03 42.97 30.49
N LEU A 8 -0.10 42.92 31.83
CA LEU A 8 0.22 41.71 32.60
C LEU A 8 -0.78 40.57 32.31
N MET A 9 -2.07 40.87 32.22
CA MET A 9 -3.10 39.87 31.91
C MET A 9 -2.98 39.32 30.49
N ILE A 10 -2.63 40.17 29.51
CA ILE A 10 -2.37 39.72 28.13
C ILE A 10 -1.11 38.83 28.06
N ALA A 11 -0.06 39.16 28.82
CA ALA A 11 1.17 38.37 28.86
C ALA A 11 0.95 36.96 29.46
N VAL A 12 0.09 36.83 30.47
CA VAL A 12 -0.27 35.52 31.06
C VAL A 12 -1.13 34.69 30.11
N PHE A 13 -2.05 35.31 29.37
CA PHE A 13 -2.94 34.62 28.44
C PHE A 13 -2.22 34.11 27.17
N SER A 14 -1.10 34.73 26.79
CA SER A 14 -0.37 34.37 25.57
C SER A 14 0.52 33.13 25.70
N GLY A 15 0.64 32.56 26.91
CA GLY A 15 1.59 31.47 27.23
C GLY A 15 1.04 30.04 27.12
N SER A 16 -0.24 29.84 26.77
CA SER A 16 -0.88 28.51 26.80
C SER A 16 -1.00 27.85 25.42
N LEU A 17 0.08 27.85 24.65
CA LEU A 17 0.27 26.88 23.56
C LEU A 17 1.14 25.75 24.12
N GLY A 18 0.56 24.98 25.04
CA GLY A 18 1.24 23.84 25.65
C GLY A 18 1.21 22.66 24.68
N GLU A 19 2.36 22.30 24.11
CA GLU A 19 2.53 20.98 23.53
C GLU A 19 2.47 19.93 24.64
N PHE A 20 1.72 18.84 24.45
CA PHE A 20 1.67 17.73 25.41
C PHE A 20 3.07 17.22 25.69
N THR A 21 3.46 17.16 26.97
CA THR A 21 4.76 16.59 27.35
C THR A 21 4.70 15.06 27.27
N ALA A 22 5.87 14.40 27.33
CA ALA A 22 5.91 12.94 27.38
C ALA A 22 5.22 12.35 28.62
N GLN A 23 5.03 13.15 29.67
CA GLN A 23 4.37 12.73 30.91
C GLN A 23 2.85 12.78 30.77
N ASP A 24 2.31 13.86 30.19
CA ASP A 24 0.87 14.01 29.92
C ASP A 24 0.37 12.88 28.99
N CYS A 25 1.17 12.53 27.98
CA CYS A 25 0.88 11.40 27.12
C CYS A 25 0.82 10.06 27.87
N ARG A 26 1.71 9.85 28.86
CA ARG A 26 1.73 8.62 29.66
C ARG A 26 0.51 8.51 30.57
N GLU A 27 0.02 9.63 31.10
CA GLU A 27 -1.21 9.68 31.89
C GLU A 27 -2.45 9.30 31.06
N LEU A 28 -2.43 9.64 29.77
CA LEU A 28 -3.43 9.23 28.78
C LEU A 28 -3.22 7.79 28.25
N GLY A 29 -2.18 7.08 28.70
CA GLY A 29 -1.85 5.71 28.30
C GLY A 29 -0.98 5.60 27.04
N PHE A 30 -0.46 6.71 26.52
CA PHE A 30 0.39 6.77 25.33
C PHE A 30 1.88 6.91 25.66
N ILE A 31 2.73 6.22 24.89
CA ILE A 31 4.19 6.34 25.01
C ILE A 31 4.70 7.24 23.89
N LYS A 32 4.93 8.51 24.21
CA LYS A 32 5.51 9.51 23.29
C LYS A 32 6.88 9.01 22.78
N GLY A 33 7.05 8.94 21.46
CA GLY A 33 8.25 8.44 20.79
C GLY A 33 8.22 6.97 20.33
N GLN A 34 7.26 6.17 20.80
CA GLN A 34 7.00 4.81 20.28
C GLN A 34 5.66 4.71 19.55
N LEU A 35 4.74 5.63 19.84
CA LEU A 35 3.46 5.74 19.16
C LEU A 35 3.61 6.43 17.81
N MET A 36 3.33 5.70 16.74
CA MET A 36 3.27 6.18 15.35
C MET A 36 1.88 6.75 15.04
N CYS A 37 1.81 7.84 14.27
CA CYS A 37 0.54 8.50 13.98
C CYS A 37 -0.39 7.66 13.09
N SER A 38 0.11 6.71 12.29
CA SER A 38 -0.73 5.73 11.56
C SER A 38 -1.52 4.81 12.49
N SER A 39 -1.00 4.48 13.67
CA SER A 39 -1.72 3.69 14.66
C SER A 39 -2.94 4.42 15.20
N CYS A 40 -2.94 5.76 15.18
CA CYS A 40 -4.08 6.56 15.60
C CYS A 40 -5.26 6.49 14.62
N GLU A 41 -5.03 6.20 13.33
CA GLU A 41 -6.11 6.05 12.34
C GLU A 41 -6.85 4.73 12.48
N LYS A 42 -6.16 3.68 12.93
CA LYS A 42 -6.77 2.37 13.16
C LYS A 42 -7.71 2.33 14.37
N LEU A 43 -7.72 3.38 15.21
CA LEU A 43 -8.61 3.46 16.37
C LEU A 43 -10.10 3.55 15.96
N ASP A 44 -10.37 4.02 14.74
CA ASP A 44 -11.74 4.11 14.18
C ASP A 44 -12.34 2.70 14.02
N ASP A 45 -11.53 1.72 13.64
CA ASP A 45 -11.95 0.32 13.44
C ASP A 45 -12.40 -0.35 14.75
N PHE A 46 -12.00 0.21 15.90
CA PHE A 46 -12.30 -0.32 17.23
C PHE A 46 -13.30 0.54 18.01
N SER A 47 -13.90 1.55 17.40
CA SER A 47 -14.79 2.53 18.06
C SER A 47 -14.10 3.32 19.19
N LEU A 48 -12.79 3.57 19.08
CA LEU A 48 -12.00 4.36 20.05
C LEU A 48 -11.75 5.81 19.58
N GLU A 49 -12.71 6.39 18.86
CA GLU A 49 -12.63 7.75 18.28
C GLU A 49 -12.34 8.82 19.35
N ALA A 50 -12.86 8.67 20.57
CA ALA A 50 -12.63 9.59 21.67
C ALA A 50 -11.15 9.70 22.05
N LEU A 51 -10.35 8.64 21.81
CA LEU A 51 -8.93 8.61 22.11
C LEU A 51 -8.07 9.12 20.94
N LYS A 52 -8.65 9.28 19.75
CA LYS A 52 -7.95 9.66 18.52
C LYS A 52 -7.34 11.06 18.62
N ALA A 53 -8.07 12.02 19.20
CA ALA A 53 -7.59 13.38 19.41
C ALA A 53 -6.29 13.40 20.26
N HIS A 54 -6.33 12.74 21.41
CA HIS A 54 -5.19 12.61 22.31
C HIS A 54 -4.05 11.76 21.72
N CYS A 55 -4.38 10.72 20.94
CA CYS A 55 -3.39 9.92 20.22
C CYS A 55 -2.59 10.79 19.24
N ARG A 56 -3.28 11.68 18.49
CA ARG A 56 -2.66 12.58 17.50
C ARG A 56 -1.73 13.62 18.13
N GLU A 57 -2.02 14.06 19.36
CA GLU A 57 -1.17 14.99 20.12
C GLU A 57 0.08 14.30 20.70
N CYS A 58 0.02 12.98 20.90
CA CYS A 58 1.08 12.19 21.53
C CYS A 58 1.89 11.33 20.55
N CYS A 59 1.48 11.24 19.28
CA CYS A 59 2.14 10.42 18.27
C CYS A 59 3.36 11.12 17.67
N THR A 60 4.30 10.31 17.20
CA THR A 60 5.41 10.76 16.37
C THR A 60 4.96 10.64 14.91
N LEU A 61 5.17 11.71 14.13
CA LEU A 61 4.96 11.63 12.69
C LEU A 61 5.77 10.48 12.14
N ASP A 62 5.08 9.59 11.43
CA ASP A 62 5.71 8.44 10.82
C ASP A 62 6.76 8.97 9.82
N GLN A 63 8.03 8.96 10.21
CA GLN A 63 9.13 8.98 9.24
C GLN A 63 9.26 7.60 8.58
N MET A 64 8.12 6.97 8.27
CA MET A 64 8.11 6.03 7.17
C MET A 64 8.29 6.91 5.94
N PRO A 65 9.35 6.74 5.12
CA PRO A 65 9.34 7.37 3.81
C PRO A 65 8.00 7.00 3.20
N ALA A 66 7.16 7.99 2.89
CA ALA A 66 5.80 7.77 2.40
C ALA A 66 5.84 6.57 1.46
N ALA A 67 5.29 5.41 1.90
CA ALA A 67 5.72 4.09 1.44
C ALA A 67 6.04 4.17 -0.04
N TYR A 68 7.34 4.13 -0.40
CA TYR A 68 7.75 4.44 -1.77
C TYR A 68 7.12 3.39 -2.66
N ARG A 69 6.03 3.78 -3.32
CA ARG A 69 5.28 2.90 -4.18
C ARG A 69 5.97 2.88 -5.52
N TYR A 70 6.11 1.67 -6.02
CA TYR A 70 6.73 1.40 -7.30
C TYR A 70 5.67 1.59 -8.40
N PRO A 71 5.98 2.41 -9.43
CA PRO A 71 5.09 2.61 -10.55
C PRO A 71 4.80 1.33 -11.33
N LYS A 72 5.76 0.38 -11.36
CA LYS A 72 5.69 -0.85 -12.15
C LYS A 72 6.34 -2.01 -11.41
N ALA A 73 5.86 -3.23 -11.67
CA ALA A 73 6.50 -4.46 -11.23
C ALA A 73 6.42 -5.58 -12.27
N ILE A 74 7.40 -6.47 -12.23
CA ILE A 74 7.44 -7.68 -13.05
C ILE A 74 7.56 -8.90 -12.13
N LEU A 75 6.60 -9.82 -12.21
CA LEU A 75 6.67 -11.15 -11.60
C LEU A 75 7.23 -12.14 -12.62
N GLU A 76 8.47 -12.58 -12.42
CA GLU A 76 9.10 -13.61 -13.26
C GLU A 76 8.91 -14.99 -12.64
N VAL A 77 8.38 -15.94 -13.42
CA VAL A 77 8.03 -17.29 -12.95
C VAL A 77 8.32 -18.36 -14.00
N CYS A 78 8.58 -19.60 -13.58
CA CYS A 78 8.60 -20.75 -14.49
C CYS A 78 7.35 -21.61 -14.32
N THR A 79 6.64 -21.90 -15.42
CA THR A 79 5.57 -22.90 -15.44
C THR A 79 6.05 -24.30 -15.02
N CYS A 80 7.33 -24.61 -15.31
CA CYS A 80 7.99 -25.86 -14.92
C CYS A 80 8.09 -26.06 -13.40
N LYS A 81 8.07 -24.97 -12.61
CA LYS A 81 8.22 -25.00 -11.15
C LYS A 81 6.90 -24.79 -10.41
N PHE A 82 5.77 -24.69 -11.10
CA PHE A 82 4.48 -24.50 -10.43
C PHE A 82 4.07 -25.63 -9.50
N ARG A 83 4.54 -26.85 -9.73
CA ARG A 83 4.36 -27.95 -8.77
C ARG A 83 5.03 -27.68 -7.42
N ALA A 84 6.18 -27.00 -7.43
CA ALA A 84 6.91 -26.62 -6.22
C ALA A 84 6.33 -25.37 -5.55
N TYR A 85 5.68 -24.49 -6.32
CA TYR A 85 5.09 -23.23 -5.86
C TYR A 85 3.60 -23.12 -6.22
N PRO A 86 2.74 -24.03 -5.74
CA PRO A 86 1.32 -24.05 -6.10
C PRO A 86 0.59 -22.77 -5.72
N GLN A 87 1.00 -22.11 -4.63
CA GLN A 87 0.44 -20.83 -4.19
C GLN A 87 0.72 -19.67 -5.15
N ILE A 88 1.90 -19.64 -5.77
CA ILE A 88 2.22 -18.64 -6.81
C ILE A 88 1.41 -18.91 -8.07
N GLN A 89 1.25 -20.19 -8.45
CA GLN A 89 0.36 -20.56 -9.55
C GLN A 89 -1.08 -20.12 -9.26
N ALA A 90 -1.57 -20.30 -8.04
CA ALA A 90 -2.92 -19.91 -7.63
C ALA A 90 -3.11 -18.39 -7.77
N PHE A 91 -2.14 -17.58 -7.34
CA PHE A 91 -2.18 -16.14 -7.55
C PHE A 91 -2.33 -15.79 -9.03
N ILE A 92 -1.46 -16.33 -9.89
CA ILE A 92 -1.43 -16.03 -11.33
C ILE A 92 -2.72 -16.47 -12.05
N LYS A 93 -3.27 -17.63 -11.71
CA LYS A 93 -4.48 -18.18 -12.34
C LYS A 93 -5.77 -17.63 -11.75
N SER A 94 -5.71 -16.94 -10.62
CA SER A 94 -6.87 -16.28 -10.01
C SER A 94 -7.18 -14.94 -10.70
N GLY A 95 -8.26 -14.29 -10.29
CA GLY A 95 -8.56 -12.90 -10.69
C GLY A 95 -7.75 -11.83 -9.93
N ARG A 96 -6.88 -12.21 -8.98
CA ARG A 96 -6.11 -11.25 -8.16
C ARG A 96 -5.15 -10.37 -8.96
N PRO A 97 -4.39 -10.88 -9.97
CA PRO A 97 -3.48 -10.04 -10.75
C PRO A 97 -4.20 -8.92 -11.51
N ALA A 98 -5.48 -9.11 -11.85
CA ALA A 98 -6.27 -8.10 -12.56
C ALA A 98 -6.49 -6.81 -11.74
N LYS A 99 -6.32 -6.86 -10.42
CA LYS A 99 -6.34 -5.69 -9.54
C LYS A 99 -5.16 -4.74 -9.77
N PHE A 100 -4.07 -5.25 -10.36
CA PHE A 100 -2.79 -4.56 -10.46
C PHE A 100 -2.42 -4.30 -11.93
N PRO A 101 -2.89 -3.21 -12.55
CA PRO A 101 -2.56 -2.89 -13.95
C PRO A 101 -1.06 -2.64 -14.18
N ASN A 102 -0.35 -2.27 -13.12
CA ASN A 102 1.09 -2.01 -13.12
C ASN A 102 1.94 -3.29 -12.93
N LEU A 103 1.32 -4.45 -12.77
CA LEU A 103 1.98 -5.74 -12.59
C LEU A 103 2.02 -6.49 -13.92
N THR A 104 3.23 -6.84 -14.38
CA THR A 104 3.44 -7.69 -15.55
C THR A 104 3.92 -9.08 -15.13
N ILE A 105 3.31 -10.14 -15.66
CA ILE A 105 3.75 -11.52 -15.40
C ILE A 105 4.59 -12.00 -16.58
N LYS A 106 5.82 -12.46 -16.31
CA LYS A 106 6.75 -12.93 -17.32
C LYS A 106 7.16 -14.37 -17.05
N TYR A 107 7.03 -15.22 -18.07
CA TYR A 107 7.39 -16.62 -17.96
C TYR A 107 8.84 -16.84 -18.40
N VAL A 108 9.71 -17.20 -17.44
CA VAL A 108 11.13 -17.46 -17.68
C VAL A 108 11.46 -18.88 -17.23
N ARG A 109 12.14 -19.65 -18.10
CA ARG A 109 12.44 -21.06 -17.84
C ARG A 109 13.49 -21.20 -16.72
N GLY A 110 13.30 -22.18 -15.84
CA GLY A 110 14.28 -22.59 -14.83
C GLY A 110 14.41 -21.68 -13.61
N LEU A 111 13.89 -20.45 -13.66
CA LEU A 111 13.95 -19.51 -12.55
C LEU A 111 12.93 -19.84 -11.46
N ASP A 112 13.35 -19.64 -10.22
CA ASP A 112 12.42 -19.58 -9.09
C ASP A 112 11.62 -18.27 -9.16
N PRO A 113 10.40 -18.23 -8.59
CA PRO A 113 9.57 -17.03 -8.59
C PRO A 113 10.28 -15.82 -7.96
N ILE A 114 10.41 -14.74 -8.74
CA ILE A 114 11.00 -13.49 -8.29
C ILE A 114 10.12 -12.30 -8.71
N VAL A 115 10.10 -11.28 -7.86
CA VAL A 115 9.49 -9.98 -8.14
C VAL A 115 10.58 -8.98 -8.41
N LYS A 116 10.45 -8.23 -9.51
CA LYS A 116 11.28 -7.08 -9.83
C LYS A 116 10.42 -5.84 -9.70
N LEU A 117 10.88 -4.87 -8.93
CA LEU A 117 10.23 -3.58 -8.73
C LEU A 117 10.94 -2.55 -9.61
N LEU A 118 10.16 -1.78 -10.37
CA LEU A 118 10.65 -0.88 -11.40
C LEU A 118 10.25 0.56 -11.08
N ASP A 119 11.14 1.49 -11.45
CA ASP A 119 10.85 2.93 -11.41
C ASP A 119 10.02 3.36 -12.64
N LYS A 120 9.68 4.66 -12.71
CA LYS A 120 8.92 5.27 -13.82
C LYS A 120 9.57 5.01 -15.19
N ASP A 121 10.89 5.02 -15.22
CA ASP A 121 11.71 4.78 -16.42
C ASP A 121 11.82 3.29 -16.80
N GLY A 122 11.21 2.38 -16.03
CA GLY A 122 11.29 0.94 -16.28
C GLY A 122 12.61 0.30 -15.85
N GLN A 123 13.41 0.99 -15.03
CA GLN A 123 14.64 0.45 -14.48
C GLN A 123 14.37 -0.33 -13.20
N VAL A 124 14.99 -1.50 -13.06
CA VAL A 124 14.87 -2.35 -11.88
C VAL A 124 15.56 -1.68 -10.70
N LYS A 125 14.79 -1.35 -9.66
CA LYS A 125 15.30 -0.82 -8.40
C LYS A 125 15.58 -1.92 -7.40
N GLU A 126 14.69 -2.90 -7.34
CA GLU A 126 14.74 -3.95 -6.34
C GLU A 126 14.31 -5.29 -6.94
N THR A 127 14.87 -6.38 -6.43
CA THR A 127 14.50 -7.75 -6.81
C THR A 127 14.36 -8.60 -5.56
N LEU A 128 13.20 -9.25 -5.42
CA LEU A 128 12.83 -10.04 -4.25
C LEU A 128 12.50 -11.47 -4.66
N SER A 129 12.94 -12.44 -3.85
CA SER A 129 12.50 -13.84 -4.00
C SER A 129 11.22 -14.08 -3.23
N ILE A 130 10.21 -14.62 -3.89
CA ILE A 130 8.89 -14.91 -3.27
C ILE A 130 8.62 -16.41 -3.09
N THR A 131 9.68 -17.22 -3.13
CA THR A 131 9.61 -18.69 -3.02
C THR A 131 8.89 -19.19 -1.76
N LYS A 132 8.92 -18.40 -0.67
CA LYS A 132 8.32 -18.73 0.62
C LYS A 132 6.96 -18.06 0.86
N TRP A 133 6.47 -17.26 -0.08
CA TRP A 133 5.25 -16.49 0.12
C TRP A 133 4.03 -17.31 -0.21
N ASN A 134 2.91 -17.01 0.46
CA ASN A 134 1.59 -17.54 0.16
C ASN A 134 0.82 -16.61 -0.79
N THR A 135 -0.34 -17.05 -1.27
CA THR A 135 -1.14 -16.31 -2.26
C THR A 135 -1.62 -14.94 -1.75
N ASP A 136 -1.90 -14.82 -0.45
CA ASP A 136 -2.43 -13.60 0.16
C ASP A 136 -1.31 -12.59 0.43
N THR A 137 -0.15 -13.06 0.91
CA THR A 137 1.05 -12.22 1.09
C THR A 137 1.52 -11.62 -0.24
N VAL A 138 1.45 -12.38 -1.34
CA VAL A 138 1.79 -11.85 -2.68
C VAL A 138 0.84 -10.72 -3.08
N GLU A 139 -0.46 -10.89 -2.83
CA GLU A 139 -1.47 -9.87 -3.14
C GLU A 139 -1.29 -8.61 -2.29
N GLU A 140 -1.20 -8.77 -0.97
CA GLU A 140 -0.97 -7.68 -0.01
C GLU A 140 0.32 -6.91 -0.34
N PHE A 141 1.37 -7.63 -0.73
CA PHE A 141 2.63 -7.00 -1.12
C PHE A 141 2.43 -6.06 -2.31
N PHE A 142 1.74 -6.48 -3.36
CA PHE A 142 1.49 -5.61 -4.51
C PHE A 142 0.52 -4.47 -4.20
N GLU A 143 -0.47 -4.67 -3.35
CA GLU A 143 -1.40 -3.63 -2.90
C GLU A 143 -0.70 -2.51 -2.10
N THR A 144 0.29 -2.90 -1.29
CA THR A 144 1.03 -1.96 -0.45
C THR A 144 2.18 -1.28 -1.19
N HIS A 145 2.83 -1.98 -2.12
CA HIS A 145 4.05 -1.52 -2.78
C HIS A 145 3.86 -0.99 -4.20
N LEU A 146 2.71 -1.21 -4.86
CA LEU A 146 2.44 -0.62 -6.18
C LEU A 146 1.59 0.63 -6.07
N ASP A 147 1.80 1.55 -7.01
CA ASP A 147 0.91 2.69 -7.17
C ASP A 147 -0.50 2.21 -7.54
N ASN A 148 -1.47 2.62 -6.72
CA ASN A 148 -2.88 2.46 -7.04
C ASN A 148 -3.18 3.38 -8.23
N VAL A 149 -3.41 2.79 -9.40
CA VAL A 149 -3.89 3.52 -10.57
C VAL A 149 -5.35 3.87 -10.35
N ALA A 150 -5.62 4.80 -9.44
CA ALA A 150 -6.82 5.61 -9.52
C ALA A 150 -6.70 6.40 -10.83
N TYR A 151 -7.48 5.98 -11.84
CA TYR A 151 -7.82 6.68 -13.07
C TYR A 151 -7.22 8.10 -13.17
N THR A 152 -6.00 8.20 -13.67
CA THR A 152 -5.40 9.46 -14.10
C THR A 152 -4.99 9.27 -15.55
N GLY A 153 -5.66 10.03 -16.41
CA GLY A 153 -5.83 9.78 -17.83
C GLY A 153 -4.54 9.56 -18.63
N GLY A 154 -4.59 8.54 -19.48
CA GLY A 154 -3.60 8.29 -20.51
C GLY A 154 -4.09 7.17 -21.41
N LYS A 155 -4.65 7.54 -22.57
CA LYS A 155 -5.26 6.66 -23.56
C LYS A 155 -4.36 5.49 -23.95
N GLN A 156 -4.89 4.27 -23.89
CA GLN A 156 -4.73 3.32 -24.98
C GLN A 156 -6.00 2.49 -25.11
N SER A 157 -6.87 2.94 -26.02
CA SER A 157 -8.01 2.18 -26.49
C SER A 157 -7.48 0.93 -27.17
N PHE A 158 -7.66 -0.23 -26.55
CA PHE A 158 -7.69 -1.50 -27.25
C PHE A 158 -9.16 -1.90 -27.30
N SER A 159 -9.76 -1.79 -28.48
CA SER A 159 -11.11 -2.27 -28.75
C SER A 159 -11.11 -3.79 -28.58
N VAL A 160 -11.80 -4.29 -27.55
CA VAL A 160 -12.22 -5.68 -27.50
C VAL A 160 -13.36 -5.81 -28.51
N ILE A 161 -13.14 -6.57 -29.58
CA ILE A 161 -14.22 -7.10 -30.39
C ILE A 161 -14.78 -8.25 -29.56
N GLU A 162 -16.00 -8.10 -29.07
CA GLU A 162 -16.79 -9.21 -28.55
C GLU A 162 -17.24 -10.01 -29.78
N GLU A 163 -16.61 -11.15 -30.04
CA GLU A 163 -17.14 -12.13 -31.00
C GLU A 163 -18.14 -13.01 -30.23
N GLU A 164 -19.39 -12.92 -30.66
CA GLU A 164 -20.53 -13.74 -30.21
C GLU A 164 -20.25 -15.23 -30.43
N ASP A 165 -20.73 -16.05 -29.50
CA ASP A 165 -20.65 -17.52 -29.53
C ASP A 165 -21.45 -18.11 -30.72
N ASP A 166 -20.89 -18.07 -31.93
CA ASP A 166 -21.44 -18.75 -33.10
C ASP A 166 -20.79 -20.13 -33.33
N ASP A 167 -21.51 -21.16 -32.88
CA ASP A 167 -21.64 -22.52 -33.42
C ASP A 167 -20.45 -23.11 -34.21
N TYR A 168 -19.49 -23.68 -33.48
CA TYR A 168 -18.31 -24.35 -34.04
C TYR A 168 -18.62 -25.79 -34.50
N LEU A 169 -19.32 -25.96 -35.61
CA LEU A 169 -19.29 -27.19 -36.42
C LEU A 169 -19.46 -26.89 -37.91
N LYS A 170 -18.41 -26.43 -38.59
CA LYS A 170 -18.30 -26.58 -40.05
C LYS A 170 -17.44 -27.80 -40.36
N THR A 171 -18.13 -28.88 -40.75
CA THR A 171 -17.50 -30.10 -41.26
C THR A 171 -16.84 -29.79 -42.61
N ASN A 172 -15.52 -29.89 -42.67
CA ASN A 172 -14.80 -29.90 -43.96
C ASN A 172 -15.08 -31.22 -44.67
N ARG A 173 -16.09 -31.24 -45.53
CA ARG A 173 -16.22 -32.28 -46.55
C ARG A 173 -15.63 -31.73 -47.85
N VAL A 174 -14.53 -32.35 -48.28
CA VAL A 174 -13.86 -32.15 -49.57
C VAL A 174 -14.71 -32.73 -50.70
#